data_AF-K2AMS6-F1
#
_entry.id   AF-K2AMS6-F1
#
_cell.length_a   1.000
_cell.length_b   1.000
_cell.length_c   1.000
_cell.angle_alpha   90.00
_cell.angle_beta   90.00
_cell.angle_gamma   90.00
#
_symmetry.space_group_name_H-M   'P 1'
#
loop_
_entity.id
_entity.type
_entity.pdbx_description
1 polymer ?
#
loop_
_entity_poly.entity_id
_entity_poly.type
_entity_poly.pdbx_seq_one_letter_code
_entity_poly.pdbx_strand_id
1 'polypeptide(L)'
;MKRKHRARKHFKGNLPLEKPPLKENLHIQKGNIPLNTARSDRISFSVLRNERNNIREIENISYEIYVGDNWEWVVRYDDHSGRGFLHRHYRISLNDKSEVESSAGIRRYKSKDHELTWVCNDIKRNYLIFRAKFLKNSKLDLY
;
A
#
# COMPACT_ATOMS: atom_id res chain seq x y z
N MET A 1 63.23 -40.12 -13.82
CA MET A 1 62.61 -39.15 -12.89
C MET A 1 62.17 -37.90 -13.66
N LYS A 2 60.87 -37.66 -13.85
CA LYS A 2 60.35 -36.43 -14.49
C LYS A 2 59.79 -35.48 -13.42
N ARG A 3 60.41 -34.30 -13.26
CA ARG A 3 59.94 -33.24 -12.34
C ARG A 3 58.66 -32.61 -12.92
N LYS A 4 57.56 -32.66 -12.16
CA LYS A 4 56.32 -31.95 -12.48
C LYS A 4 56.51 -30.46 -12.18
N HIS A 5 56.53 -29.61 -13.20
CA HIS A 5 56.40 -28.16 -13.03
C HIS A 5 54.98 -27.82 -12.56
N ARG A 6 54.87 -27.31 -11.33
CA ARG A 6 53.60 -26.87 -10.74
C ARG A 6 53.41 -25.39 -11.08
N ALA A 7 52.61 -25.10 -12.10
CA ALA A 7 52.21 -23.73 -12.41
C ALA A 7 51.33 -23.19 -11.28
N ARG A 8 51.82 -22.17 -10.56
CA ARG A 8 51.01 -21.41 -9.60
C ARG A 8 50.07 -20.48 -10.38
N LYS A 9 48.80 -20.87 -10.50
CA LYS A 9 47.75 -19.94 -10.95
C LYS A 9 47.53 -18.90 -9.86
N HIS A 10 47.96 -17.66 -10.11
CA HIS A 10 47.56 -16.51 -9.31
C HIS A 10 46.07 -16.23 -9.56
N PHE A 11 45.22 -16.64 -8.63
CA PHE A 11 43.83 -16.17 -8.58
C PHE A 11 43.85 -14.67 -8.21
N LYS A 12 43.71 -13.79 -9.21
CA LYS A 12 43.29 -12.41 -8.96
C LYS A 12 41.79 -12.41 -8.73
N GLY A 13 41.40 -12.74 -7.49
CA GLY A 13 40.02 -12.60 -7.05
C GLY A 13 39.68 -11.11 -6.91
N ASN A 14 39.31 -10.46 -8.00
CA ASN A 14 38.53 -9.24 -7.91
C ASN A 14 37.11 -9.65 -7.53
N LEU A 15 36.88 -9.92 -6.25
CA LEU A 15 35.50 -9.92 -5.73
C LEU A 15 34.95 -8.52 -5.98
N PRO A 16 33.86 -8.36 -6.75
CA PRO A 16 33.22 -7.05 -6.83
C PRO A 16 32.83 -6.68 -5.40
N LEU A 17 33.39 -5.59 -4.89
CA LEU A 17 32.91 -4.96 -3.68
C LEU A 17 31.45 -4.61 -3.95
N GLU A 18 30.51 -5.41 -3.45
CA GLU A 18 29.11 -5.03 -3.40
C GLU A 18 29.06 -3.72 -2.63
N LYS A 19 28.83 -2.62 -3.35
CA LYS A 19 28.61 -1.33 -2.71
C LYS A 19 27.44 -1.56 -1.74
N PRO A 20 27.58 -1.20 -0.46
CA PRO A 20 26.46 -1.31 0.47
C PRO A 20 25.29 -0.54 -0.14
N PRO A 21 24.06 -1.06 -0.07
CA PRO A 21 22.91 -0.36 -0.62
C PRO A 21 22.88 1.04 -0.01
N LEU A 22 22.86 2.07 -0.86
CA LEU A 22 22.67 3.45 -0.43
C LEU A 22 21.42 3.47 0.46
N LYS A 23 21.59 3.78 1.76
CA LYS A 23 20.47 4.02 2.65
C LYS A 23 19.75 5.27 2.15
N GLU A 24 18.65 5.05 1.45
CA GLU A 24 17.75 6.13 1.04
C GLU A 24 17.03 6.63 2.30
N ASN A 25 17.04 7.96 2.52
CA ASN A 25 16.25 8.55 3.59
C ASN A 25 14.77 8.55 3.19
N LEU A 26 13.95 7.96 4.04
CA LEU A 26 12.52 7.78 3.81
C LEU A 26 11.73 8.59 4.85
N HIS A 27 10.63 9.19 4.41
CA HIS A 27 9.71 9.90 5.29
C HIS A 27 8.27 9.55 4.97
N ILE A 28 7.44 9.53 6.00
CA ILE A 28 6.01 9.21 5.86
C ILE A 28 5.24 10.50 5.56
N GLN A 29 4.45 10.48 4.49
CA GLN A 29 3.47 11.52 4.19
C GLN A 29 2.07 10.98 4.47
N LYS A 30 1.31 11.71 5.29
CA LYS A 30 -0.09 11.41 5.60
C LYS A 30 -1.01 12.51 5.11
N GLY A 31 -2.25 12.16 4.81
CA GLY A 31 -3.28 13.13 4.45
C GLY A 31 -4.66 12.49 4.39
N ASN A 32 -5.68 13.34 4.24
CA ASN A 32 -7.03 12.89 3.96
C ASN A 32 -7.75 13.85 3.01
N ILE A 33 -8.74 13.33 2.30
CA ILE A 33 -9.55 14.04 1.32
C ILE A 33 -11.02 13.71 1.59
N PRO A 34 -11.89 14.68 1.92
CA PRO A 34 -13.32 14.43 2.10
C PRO A 34 -13.95 13.98 0.77
N LEU A 35 -14.87 13.01 0.84
CA LEU A 35 -15.61 12.48 -0.31
C LEU A 35 -17.00 13.10 -0.47
N ASN A 36 -17.54 13.70 0.58
CA ASN A 36 -18.85 14.36 0.57
C ASN A 36 -18.83 15.70 1.31
N THR A 37 -19.88 16.49 1.12
CA THR A 37 -20.05 17.81 1.75
C THR A 37 -20.28 17.72 3.26
N ALA A 38 -20.94 16.66 3.72
CA ALA A 38 -21.15 16.38 5.15
C ALA A 38 -19.86 16.02 5.90
N ARG A 39 -18.76 15.75 5.17
CA ARG A 39 -17.47 15.32 5.72
C ARG A 39 -17.56 14.09 6.64
N SER A 40 -18.53 13.22 6.38
CA SER A 40 -18.71 11.93 7.05
C SER A 40 -18.06 10.77 6.29
N ASP A 41 -17.49 11.06 5.12
CA ASP A 41 -16.77 10.14 4.26
C ASP A 41 -15.46 10.77 3.83
N ARG A 42 -14.36 10.00 3.87
CA ARG A 42 -13.06 10.47 3.40
C ARG A 42 -12.20 9.36 2.84
N ILE A 43 -11.22 9.76 2.02
CA ILE A 43 -10.05 8.95 1.74
C ILE A 43 -8.96 9.39 2.69
N SER A 44 -8.34 8.46 3.42
CA SER A 44 -7.12 8.70 4.20
C SER A 44 -5.96 7.98 3.54
N PHE A 45 -4.76 8.54 3.59
CA PHE A 45 -3.57 7.88 3.05
C PHE A 45 -2.33 8.10 3.92
N SER A 46 -1.43 7.11 3.87
CA SER A 46 -0.07 7.12 4.40
C SER A 46 0.84 6.49 3.34
N VAL A 47 1.83 7.23 2.88
CA VAL A 47 2.79 6.76 1.87
C VAL A 47 4.21 7.07 2.32
N LEU A 48 5.15 6.19 2.00
CA LEU A 48 6.55 6.39 2.26
C LEU A 48 7.21 7.00 1.03
N ARG A 49 7.84 8.16 1.18
CA ARG A 49 8.53 8.87 0.12
C ARG A 49 10.01 8.98 0.37
N ASN A 50 10.78 9.06 -0.72
CA ASN A 50 12.19 9.40 -0.66
C ASN A 50 12.43 10.92 -0.73
N GLU A 51 13.69 11.34 -0.65
CA GLU A 51 14.10 12.76 -0.76
C GLU A 51 13.75 13.41 -2.11
N ARG A 52 13.54 12.60 -3.16
CA ARG A 52 13.10 13.08 -4.48
C ARG A 52 11.57 13.16 -4.59
N ASN A 53 10.87 12.97 -3.48
CA ASN A 53 9.42 12.96 -3.39
C ASN A 53 8.75 11.83 -4.20
N ASN A 54 9.48 10.77 -4.56
CA ASN A 54 8.89 9.59 -5.21
C ASN A 54 8.30 8.67 -4.14
N ILE A 55 7.15 8.07 -4.44
CA ILE A 55 6.55 7.05 -3.55
C ILE A 55 7.34 5.75 -3.67
N ARG A 56 7.81 5.24 -2.54
CA ARG A 56 8.45 3.93 -2.41
C ARG A 56 7.47 2.86 -1.96
N GLU A 57 6.56 3.23 -1.08
CA GLU A 57 5.63 2.31 -0.45
C GLU A 57 4.28 3.00 -0.23
N ILE A 58 3.21 2.26 -0.50
CA ILE A 58 1.85 2.64 -0.12
C ILE A 58 1.52 1.87 1.16
N GLU A 59 1.74 2.51 2.31
CA GLU A 59 1.47 1.91 3.62
C GLU A 59 -0.04 1.73 3.85
N ASN A 60 -0.83 2.73 3.47
CA ASN A 60 -2.28 2.69 3.62
C ASN A 60 -2.94 3.70 2.70
N ILE A 61 -3.99 3.28 2.00
CA ILE A 61 -5.01 4.17 1.42
C ILE A 61 -6.36 3.57 1.79
N SER A 62 -7.14 4.27 2.59
CA SER A 62 -8.40 3.78 3.13
C SER A 62 -9.56 4.68 2.74
N TYR A 63 -10.69 4.05 2.42
CA TYR A 63 -12.00 4.70 2.51
C TYR A 63 -12.48 4.60 3.96
N GLU A 64 -12.78 5.73 4.57
CA GLU A 64 -13.21 5.83 5.97
C GLU A 64 -14.55 6.56 6.10
N ILE A 65 -15.34 6.12 7.07
CA ILE A 65 -16.60 6.75 7.47
C ILE A 65 -16.54 7.21 8.92
N TYR A 66 -17.21 8.31 9.22
CA TYR A 66 -17.37 8.79 10.59
C TYR A 66 -18.61 8.16 11.22
N VAL A 67 -18.46 7.39 12.29
CA VAL A 67 -19.55 6.70 13.00
C VAL A 67 -19.34 6.82 14.51
N GLY A 68 -20.39 7.23 15.23
CA GLY A 68 -20.31 7.52 16.67
C GLY A 68 -19.46 8.76 16.89
N ASP A 69 -18.17 8.55 17.15
CA ASP A 69 -17.16 9.61 17.28
C ASP A 69 -15.79 9.20 16.71
N ASN A 70 -15.77 8.16 15.86
CA ASN A 70 -14.53 7.59 15.34
C ASN A 70 -14.57 7.44 13.82
N TRP A 71 -13.38 7.52 13.22
CA TRP A 71 -13.16 7.18 11.83
C TRP A 71 -12.92 5.69 11.69
N GLU A 72 -13.81 5.04 10.95
CA GLU A 72 -13.80 3.61 10.72
C GLU A 72 -13.48 3.35 9.25
N TRP A 73 -12.42 2.59 8.99
CA TRP A 73 -12.09 2.20 7.63
C TRP A 73 -13.02 1.09 7.15
N VAL A 74 -13.46 1.20 5.90
CA VAL A 74 -14.37 0.27 5.24
C VAL A 74 -13.61 -0.58 4.23
N VAL A 75 -12.76 0.08 3.44
CA VAL A 75 -11.86 -0.56 2.47
C VAL A 75 -10.48 0.03 2.66
N ARG A 76 -9.45 -0.81 2.67
CA ARG A 76 -8.03 -0.42 2.73
C ARG A 76 -7.27 -1.00 1.54
N TYR A 77 -6.30 -0.25 1.05
CA TYR A 77 -5.30 -0.71 0.09
C TYR A 77 -3.90 -0.44 0.65
N ASP A 78 -3.00 -1.38 0.38
CA ASP A 78 -1.60 -1.37 0.79
C ASP A 78 -0.81 -2.26 -0.19
N ASP A 79 0.51 -2.17 -0.15
CA ASP A 79 1.39 -2.88 -1.10
C ASP A 79 2.38 -3.85 -0.44
N HIS A 80 2.02 -4.37 0.75
CA HIS A 80 2.82 -5.33 1.52
C HIS A 80 4.26 -4.83 1.72
N SER A 81 4.39 -3.62 2.26
CA SER A 81 5.65 -2.94 2.50
C SER A 81 6.53 -2.73 1.27
N GLY A 82 5.92 -2.31 0.16
CA GLY A 82 6.60 -1.99 -1.10
C GLY A 82 7.18 -3.20 -1.83
N ARG A 83 7.07 -4.41 -1.28
CA ARG A 83 7.58 -5.67 -1.88
C ARG A 83 6.54 -6.37 -2.74
N GLY A 84 5.27 -6.02 -2.57
CA GLY A 84 4.14 -6.67 -3.22
C GLY A 84 3.46 -5.81 -4.28
N PHE A 85 2.45 -6.42 -4.89
CA PHE A 85 1.45 -5.68 -5.62
C PHE A 85 0.44 -5.09 -4.64
N LEU A 86 -0.19 -3.99 -5.07
CA LEU A 86 -1.31 -3.44 -4.34
C LEU A 86 -2.41 -4.51 -4.16
N HIS A 87 -2.91 -4.61 -2.94
CA HIS A 87 -4.02 -5.48 -2.57
C HIS A 87 -5.08 -4.66 -1.86
N ARG A 88 -6.29 -5.22 -1.74
CA ARG A 88 -7.44 -4.54 -1.17
C ARG A 88 -8.03 -5.39 -0.06
N HIS A 89 -8.24 -4.78 1.09
CA HIS A 89 -8.91 -5.36 2.24
C HIS A 89 -10.29 -4.75 2.40
N TYR A 90 -11.26 -5.59 2.68
CA TYR A 90 -12.61 -5.19 3.05
C TYR A 90 -12.87 -5.54 4.50
N ARG A 91 -13.22 -4.56 5.32
CA ARG A 91 -13.75 -4.86 6.66
C ARG A 91 -15.18 -5.36 6.52
N ILE A 92 -15.53 -6.43 7.25
CA ILE A 92 -16.86 -7.04 7.12
C ILE A 92 -17.94 -6.18 7.77
N SER A 93 -17.72 -5.71 9.00
CA SER A 93 -18.65 -4.83 9.73
C SER A 93 -17.95 -4.04 10.83
N LEU A 94 -18.68 -3.18 11.55
CA LEU A 94 -18.18 -2.54 12.76
C LEU A 94 -17.98 -3.54 13.90
N ASN A 95 -18.91 -4.48 14.04
CA ASN A 95 -18.96 -5.44 15.15
C ASN A 95 -17.98 -6.61 14.97
N ASP A 96 -17.54 -6.85 13.74
CA ASP A 96 -16.60 -7.91 13.37
C ASP A 96 -15.36 -7.30 12.71
N LYS A 97 -14.20 -7.47 13.35
CA LYS A 97 -12.91 -6.99 12.86
C LYS A 97 -12.32 -7.86 11.75
N SER A 98 -12.99 -8.94 11.39
CA SER A 98 -12.57 -9.78 10.27
C SER A 98 -12.53 -8.97 8.97
N GLU A 99 -11.49 -9.24 8.18
CA GLU A 99 -11.27 -8.63 6.89
C GLU A 99 -11.15 -9.68 5.79
N VAL A 100 -11.52 -9.29 4.57
CA VAL A 100 -11.38 -10.12 3.37
C VAL A 100 -10.40 -9.42 2.44
N GLU A 101 -9.30 -10.08 2.13
CA GLU A 101 -8.32 -9.63 1.15
C GLU A 101 -8.74 -10.05 -0.26
N SER A 102 -8.55 -9.16 -1.23
CA SER A 102 -8.77 -9.44 -2.65
C SER A 102 -7.85 -8.61 -3.52
N SER A 103 -7.25 -9.26 -4.53
CA SER A 103 -6.54 -8.58 -5.62
C SER A 103 -7.40 -8.47 -6.90
N ALA A 104 -8.67 -8.87 -6.85
CA ALA A 104 -9.54 -8.92 -8.02
C ALA A 104 -9.84 -7.52 -8.57
N GLY A 105 -9.63 -7.31 -9.87
CA GLY A 105 -9.85 -6.02 -10.54
C GLY A 105 -8.82 -4.94 -10.19
N ILE A 106 -7.78 -5.25 -9.40
CA ILE A 106 -6.70 -4.30 -9.12
C ILE A 106 -5.75 -4.23 -10.30
N ARG A 107 -5.61 -3.03 -10.87
CA ARG A 107 -4.69 -2.80 -11.97
C ARG A 107 -3.26 -2.65 -11.45
N ARG A 108 -2.35 -3.41 -12.07
CA ARG A 108 -0.92 -3.32 -11.77
C ARG A 108 -0.29 -2.17 -12.53
N TYR A 109 0.44 -1.31 -11.82
CA TYR A 109 1.21 -0.24 -12.43
C TYR A 109 2.69 -0.38 -12.08
N LYS A 110 3.56 0.13 -12.95
CA LYS A 110 5.00 0.18 -12.69
C LYS A 110 5.39 1.30 -11.71
N SER A 111 4.55 2.34 -11.61
CA SER A 111 4.77 3.52 -10.78
C SER A 111 3.81 3.53 -9.60
N LYS A 112 4.35 3.72 -8.40
CA LYS A 112 3.55 3.84 -7.17
C LYS A 112 2.66 5.09 -7.17
N ASP A 113 3.08 6.19 -7.80
CA ASP A 113 2.23 7.37 -7.98
C ASP A 113 1.00 7.06 -8.86
N HIS A 114 1.16 6.20 -9.86
CA HIS A 114 0.02 5.73 -10.66
C HIS A 114 -0.88 4.77 -9.86
N GLU A 115 -0.32 3.90 -9.02
CA GLU A 115 -1.10 3.06 -8.11
C GLU A 115 -1.93 3.93 -7.15
N LEU A 116 -1.30 4.90 -6.47
CA LEU A 116 -1.98 5.85 -5.58
C LEU A 116 -3.14 6.57 -6.29
N THR A 117 -2.87 7.11 -7.47
CA THR A 117 -3.89 7.82 -8.26
C THR A 117 -5.05 6.89 -8.65
N TRP A 118 -4.73 5.67 -9.06
CA TRP A 118 -5.75 4.69 -9.43
C TRP A 118 -6.62 4.31 -8.23
N VAL A 119 -6.03 4.05 -7.05
CA VAL A 119 -6.78 3.72 -5.83
C VAL A 119 -7.71 4.85 -5.43
N CYS A 120 -7.21 6.09 -5.40
CA CYS A 120 -8.03 7.25 -5.08
C CYS A 120 -9.24 7.36 -6.02
N ASN A 121 -9.06 7.07 -7.32
CA ASN A 121 -10.15 7.07 -8.29
C ASN A 121 -11.09 5.88 -8.13
N ASP A 122 -10.58 4.69 -7.81
CA ASP A 122 -11.39 3.50 -7.52
C ASP A 122 -12.30 3.73 -6.32
N ILE A 123 -11.76 4.29 -5.23
CA ILE A 123 -12.55 4.66 -4.06
C ILE A 123 -13.59 5.73 -4.42
N LYS A 124 -13.19 6.83 -5.08
CA LYS A 124 -14.13 7.90 -5.46
C LYS A 124 -15.31 7.40 -6.30
N ARG A 125 -15.09 6.40 -7.15
CA ARG A 125 -16.15 5.81 -7.99
C ARG A 125 -17.06 4.87 -7.21
N ASN A 126 -16.53 4.16 -6.22
CA ASN A 126 -17.21 3.01 -5.61
C ASN A 126 -17.56 3.20 -4.12
N TYR A 127 -17.21 4.32 -3.48
CA TYR A 127 -17.35 4.48 -2.03
C TYR A 127 -18.79 4.28 -1.53
N LEU A 128 -19.81 4.71 -2.28
CA LEU A 128 -21.21 4.50 -1.91
C LEU A 128 -21.59 3.01 -1.87
N ILE A 129 -21.04 2.21 -2.79
CA ILE A 129 -21.27 0.76 -2.83
C ILE A 129 -20.59 0.11 -1.61
N PHE A 130 -19.36 0.53 -1.31
CA PHE A 130 -18.65 0.05 -0.12
C PHE A 130 -19.39 0.41 1.16
N ARG A 131 -19.85 1.66 1.27
CA ARG A 131 -20.63 2.19 2.40
C ARG A 131 -21.88 1.36 2.63
N ALA A 132 -22.70 1.20 1.59
CA ALA A 132 -23.98 0.52 1.68
C ALA A 132 -23.83 -0.93 2.16
N LYS A 133 -22.84 -1.65 1.62
CA LYS A 133 -22.54 -3.02 2.02
C LYS A 133 -22.09 -3.09 3.49
N PHE A 134 -21.19 -2.20 3.90
CA PHE A 134 -20.64 -2.19 5.25
C PHE A 134 -21.67 -1.82 6.32
N LEU A 135 -22.48 -0.78 6.08
CA LEU A 135 -23.53 -0.36 7.00
C LEU A 135 -24.61 -1.43 7.15
N LYS A 136 -25.03 -2.06 6.03
CA LYS A 136 -25.95 -3.20 6.06
C LYS A 136 -25.43 -4.34 6.93
N ASN A 137 -24.16 -4.73 6.77
CA ASN A 137 -23.54 -5.77 7.60
C ASN A 137 -23.40 -5.36 9.07
N SER A 138 -23.28 -4.05 9.33
CA SER A 138 -23.16 -3.49 10.68
C SER A 138 -24.50 -3.26 11.37
N LYS A 139 -25.63 -3.56 10.71
CA LYS A 139 -27.00 -3.26 11.18
C LYS A 139 -27.20 -1.77 11.51
N LEU A 140 -26.53 -0.90 10.77
CA LEU A 140 -26.72 0.55 10.85
C LEU A 140 -27.62 1.00 9.70
N ASP A 141 -28.48 1.97 9.99
CA ASP A 141 -29.44 2.47 9.00
C ASP A 141 -28.74 3.27 7.90
N LEU A 142 -29.32 3.26 6.69
CA LEU A 142 -28.73 3.87 5.49
C LEU A 142 -29.14 5.33 5.26
N TYR A 143 -29.78 5.97 6.25
CA TYR A 143 -30.41 7.28 6.12
C TYR A 143 -30.06 8.22 7.25
#